data_AF-A0A8S3UM00-F1
#
_entry.id   AF-A0A8S3UM00-F1
#
_cell.length_a   1.000
_cell.length_b   1.000
_cell.length_c   1.000
_cell.angle_alpha   90.00
_cell.angle_beta   90.00
_cell.angle_gamma   90.00
#
_symmetry.space_group_name_H-M   'P 1'
#
loop_
_entity.id
_entity.type
_entity.pdbx_description
1 polymer ?
#
loop_
_entity_poly.entity_id
_entity_poly.type
_entity_poly.pdbx_seq_one_letter_code
_entity_poly.pdbx_strand_id
1 'polypeptide(L)'
;MKTNQRHCHVLGGINYISNTQPSDNTFDNLRRLIFEVAEDMPSWGEHYPVRWIYLEKALERQREKGDTVIKLDDIKEIAQNSSVPITSSDEVILFLQYQHEIGNLIFFNDQSLKDCVIIQPNWLIDAFKCIVCADEFRLFSKKPRYNTLLNIKENGVITLNVLKEMFREKGVAYLGYLEYVLGVMEKYDIMFKDKLTRDTLFVQV
;
A
#
# COMPACT_ATOMS: atom_id res chain seq x y z
N MET A 1 -25.15 -22.86 41.41
CA MET A 1 -24.38 -22.11 40.40
C MET A 1 -24.33 -22.94 39.13
N LYS A 2 -25.11 -22.60 38.10
CA LYS A 2 -25.03 -23.23 36.78
C LYS A 2 -24.25 -22.29 35.88
N THR A 3 -23.08 -22.74 35.44
CA THR A 3 -22.22 -22.08 34.47
C THR A 3 -22.91 -22.04 33.11
N ASN A 4 -23.20 -20.84 32.61
CA ASN A 4 -23.72 -20.61 31.27
C ASN A 4 -22.63 -20.95 30.24
N GLN A 5 -22.71 -22.14 29.65
CA GLN A 5 -22.11 -22.43 28.35
C GLN A 5 -22.81 -21.54 27.32
N ARG A 6 -22.11 -20.52 26.83
CA ARG A 6 -22.55 -19.76 25.65
C ARG A 6 -22.23 -20.61 24.43
N HIS A 7 -23.23 -21.31 23.93
CA HIS A 7 -23.17 -21.96 22.63
C HIS A 7 -22.97 -20.89 21.55
N CYS A 8 -22.20 -21.24 20.52
CA CYS A 8 -21.95 -20.41 19.36
C CYS A 8 -23.31 -20.07 18.71
N HIS A 9 -23.76 -18.82 18.85
CA HIS A 9 -24.99 -18.34 18.26
C HIS A 9 -24.64 -17.54 17.01
N VAL A 10 -24.95 -18.09 15.84
CA VAL A 10 -25.05 -17.31 14.60
C VAL A 10 -26.38 -16.56 14.67
N LEU A 11 -26.34 -15.25 14.90
CA LEU A 11 -27.51 -14.37 14.85
C LEU A 11 -27.32 -13.40 13.68
N GLY A 12 -28.17 -13.52 12.65
CA GLY A 12 -28.24 -12.52 11.57
C GLY A 12 -26.98 -12.34 10.71
N GLY A 13 -26.16 -13.39 10.53
CA GLY A 13 -24.91 -13.31 9.75
C GLY A 13 -23.69 -12.80 10.52
N ILE A 14 -23.83 -12.51 11.81
CA ILE A 14 -22.73 -12.06 12.68
C ILE A 14 -22.15 -13.27 13.43
N ASN A 15 -20.83 -13.47 13.30
CA ASN A 15 -20.10 -14.52 14.00
C ASN A 15 -19.35 -13.94 15.20
N TYR A 16 -19.55 -14.50 16.38
CA TYR A 16 -18.85 -14.10 17.60
C TYR A 16 -17.56 -14.89 17.75
N ILE A 17 -16.43 -14.18 17.67
CA ILE A 17 -15.10 -14.77 17.80
C ILE A 17 -14.48 -14.30 19.11
N SER A 18 -14.00 -15.25 19.91
CA SER A 18 -13.25 -14.95 21.14
C SER A 18 -11.77 -15.18 20.90
N ASN A 19 -10.97 -14.10 20.88
CA ASN A 19 -9.51 -14.18 20.70
C ASN A 19 -8.75 -14.63 21.98
N THR A 20 -9.48 -14.91 23.07
CA THR A 20 -8.91 -15.29 24.37
C THR A 20 -9.27 -16.72 24.78
N GLN A 21 -10.16 -17.38 24.04
CA GLN A 21 -10.56 -18.74 24.32
C GLN A 21 -9.94 -19.65 23.26
N PRO A 22 -9.25 -20.73 23.65
CA PRO A 22 -8.79 -21.75 22.71
C PRO A 22 -10.01 -22.55 22.26
N SER A 23 -10.81 -21.99 21.35
CA SER A 23 -11.92 -22.71 20.71
C SER A 23 -11.51 -23.09 19.30
N ASP A 24 -11.29 -24.38 19.06
CA ASP A 24 -10.83 -24.89 17.77
C ASP A 24 -11.86 -24.65 16.66
N ASN A 25 -13.16 -24.76 16.94
CA ASN A 25 -14.20 -24.73 15.89
C ASN A 25 -14.57 -23.31 15.40
N THR A 26 -14.29 -22.26 16.17
CA THR A 26 -14.71 -20.88 15.80
C THR A 26 -13.88 -20.34 14.64
N PHE A 27 -12.58 -20.62 14.63
CA PHE A 27 -11.70 -20.23 13.53
C PHE A 27 -11.95 -21.07 12.28
N ASP A 28 -12.30 -22.35 12.44
CA ASP A 28 -12.67 -23.20 11.29
C ASP A 28 -13.97 -22.72 10.64
N ASN A 29 -14.95 -22.31 11.46
CA ASN A 29 -16.16 -21.66 10.95
C ASN A 29 -15.86 -20.36 10.20
N LEU A 30 -14.96 -19.52 10.73
CA LEU A 30 -14.53 -18.30 10.03
C LEU A 30 -13.85 -18.63 8.70
N ARG A 31 -12.93 -19.61 8.67
CA ARG A 31 -12.26 -20.04 7.43
C ARG A 31 -13.26 -20.50 6.38
N ARG A 32 -14.24 -21.32 6.78
CA ARG A 32 -15.32 -21.77 5.89
C ARG A 32 -16.10 -20.58 5.33
N LEU A 33 -16.48 -19.62 6.17
CA LEU A 33 -17.23 -18.45 5.74
C LEU A 33 -16.43 -17.53 4.81
N ILE A 34 -15.13 -17.33 5.08
CA ILE A 34 -14.24 -16.58 4.18
C ILE A 34 -14.19 -17.29 2.82
N PHE A 35 -14.10 -18.62 2.81
CA PHE A 35 -14.09 -19.40 1.57
C PHE A 35 -15.41 -19.26 0.80
N GLU A 36 -16.55 -19.42 1.47
CA GLU A 36 -17.88 -19.25 0.86
C GLU A 36 -18.06 -17.84 0.26
N VAL A 37 -17.65 -16.79 0.99
CA VAL A 37 -17.71 -15.41 0.47
C VAL A 37 -16.74 -15.20 -0.69
N ALA A 38 -15.55 -15.80 -0.64
CA ALA A 38 -14.58 -15.71 -1.72
C ALA A 38 -15.07 -16.39 -3.00
N GLU A 39 -15.74 -17.54 -2.91
CA GLU A 39 -16.33 -18.23 -4.05
C GLU A 39 -17.42 -17.41 -4.76
N ASP A 40 -18.15 -16.59 -4.00
CA ASP A 40 -19.19 -15.70 -4.52
C ASP A 40 -18.63 -14.39 -5.13
N MET A 41 -17.32 -14.12 -4.99
CA MET A 41 -16.72 -12.91 -5.56
C MET A 41 -16.70 -12.99 -7.10
N PRO A 42 -17.00 -11.89 -7.82
CA PRO A 42 -16.98 -11.89 -9.29
C PRO A 42 -15.64 -12.30 -9.90
N SER A 43 -14.54 -12.03 -9.20
CA SER A 43 -13.18 -12.38 -9.62
C SER A 43 -12.82 -13.85 -9.38
N TRP A 44 -13.64 -14.61 -8.67
CA TRP A 44 -13.36 -16.01 -8.39
C TRP A 44 -13.48 -16.86 -9.65
N GLY A 45 -12.43 -17.63 -9.93
CA GLY A 45 -12.36 -18.46 -11.14
C GLY A 45 -12.12 -17.67 -12.43
N GLU A 46 -11.82 -16.36 -12.36
CA GLU A 46 -11.42 -15.60 -13.55
C GLU A 46 -10.14 -16.18 -14.17
N HIS A 47 -10.13 -16.22 -15.50
CA HIS A 47 -8.99 -16.69 -16.26
C HIS A 47 -8.08 -15.52 -16.63
N TYR A 48 -6.84 -15.58 -16.17
CA TYR A 48 -5.81 -14.60 -16.51
C TYR A 48 -4.79 -15.18 -17.49
N PRO A 49 -4.17 -14.35 -18.34
CA PRO A 49 -3.10 -14.80 -19.21
C PRO A 49 -1.95 -15.43 -18.40
N VAL A 50 -1.53 -16.64 -18.77
CA VAL A 50 -0.44 -17.36 -18.08
C VAL A 50 0.84 -16.51 -17.98
N ARG A 51 1.11 -15.68 -19.00
CA ARG A 51 2.25 -14.74 -19.02
C ARG A 51 2.24 -13.72 -17.88
N TRP A 52 1.08 -13.34 -17.35
CA TRP A 52 0.99 -12.46 -16.18
C TRP A 52 1.59 -13.11 -14.94
N ILE A 53 1.44 -14.43 -14.77
CA ILE A 53 2.04 -15.18 -13.66
C ILE A 53 3.58 -15.14 -13.75
N TYR A 54 4.14 -15.21 -14.96
CA TYR A 54 5.59 -15.12 -15.16
C TYR A 54 6.13 -13.71 -14.86
N LEU A 55 5.41 -12.67 -15.28
CA LEU A 55 5.75 -11.30 -14.95
C LEU A 55 5.65 -11.04 -13.44
N GLU A 56 4.57 -11.49 -12.80
CA GLU A 56 4.39 -11.40 -11.35
C GLU A 56 5.53 -12.06 -10.58
N LYS A 57 5.92 -13.28 -10.96
CA LYS A 57 7.09 -13.97 -10.40
C LYS A 57 8.39 -13.21 -10.64
N ALA A 58 8.53 -12.54 -11.78
CA ALA A 58 9.72 -11.73 -12.05
C ALA A 58 9.75 -10.49 -11.15
N LEU A 59 8.60 -9.83 -10.92
CA LEU A 59 8.48 -8.71 -9.98
C LEU A 59 8.72 -9.14 -8.53
N GLU A 60 8.27 -10.34 -8.13
CA GLU A 60 8.56 -10.90 -6.81
C GLU A 60 10.07 -11.02 -6.57
N ARG A 61 10.83 -11.51 -7.56
CA ARG A 61 12.29 -11.58 -7.45
C ARG A 61 12.94 -10.20 -7.31
N GLN A 62 12.35 -9.14 -7.86
CA GLN A 62 12.85 -7.78 -7.65
C GLN A 62 12.53 -7.31 -6.22
N ARG A 63 11.33 -7.64 -5.70
CA ARG A 63 10.99 -7.38 -4.29
C ARG A 63 11.97 -8.07 -3.35
N GLU A 64 12.31 -9.33 -3.61
CA GLU A 64 13.27 -10.12 -2.81
C GLU A 64 14.68 -9.52 -2.82
N LYS A 65 15.09 -8.84 -3.91
CA LYS A 65 16.35 -8.08 -3.96
C LYS A 65 16.32 -6.77 -3.18
N GLY A 66 15.14 -6.35 -2.74
CA GLY A 66 14.93 -5.09 -2.03
C GLY A 66 14.48 -3.93 -2.92
N ASP A 67 14.15 -4.16 -4.19
CA ASP A 67 13.61 -3.11 -5.05
C ASP A 67 12.19 -2.74 -4.59
N THR A 68 11.95 -1.44 -4.41
CA THR A 68 10.66 -0.91 -3.95
C THR A 68 9.90 -0.19 -5.07
N VAL A 69 10.63 0.47 -5.96
CA VAL A 69 10.12 1.21 -7.11
C VAL A 69 10.91 0.80 -8.35
N ILE A 70 10.21 0.52 -9.44
CA ILE A 70 10.80 0.15 -10.74
C ILE A 70 10.21 1.06 -11.80
N LYS A 71 11.01 1.45 -12.81
CA LYS A 71 10.49 2.22 -13.94
C LYS A 71 9.61 1.34 -14.82
N LEU A 72 8.59 1.94 -15.41
CA LEU A 72 7.68 1.23 -16.31
C LEU A 72 8.43 0.59 -17.49
N ASP A 73 9.44 1.27 -18.04
CA ASP A 73 10.22 0.73 -19.16
C ASP A 73 11.06 -0.48 -18.76
N ASP A 74 11.62 -0.49 -17.54
CA ASP A 74 12.33 -1.67 -17.01
C ASP A 74 11.36 -2.85 -16.83
N ILE A 75 10.11 -2.58 -16.42
CA ILE A 75 9.07 -3.63 -16.32
C ILE A 75 8.72 -4.18 -17.70
N LYS A 76 8.60 -3.33 -18.73
CA LYS A 76 8.37 -3.79 -20.10
C LYS A 76 9.52 -4.67 -20.59
N GLU A 77 10.76 -4.30 -20.28
CA GLU A 77 11.93 -5.10 -20.61
C GLU A 77 11.91 -6.45 -19.86
N ILE A 78 11.60 -6.46 -18.57
CA ILE A 78 11.44 -7.69 -17.78
C ILE A 78 10.34 -8.59 -18.37
N ALA A 79 9.21 -7.99 -18.77
CA ALA A 79 8.09 -8.72 -19.36
C ALA A 79 8.46 -9.34 -20.71
N GLN A 80 9.19 -8.60 -21.55
CA GLN A 80 9.68 -9.06 -22.84
C GLN A 80 10.74 -10.17 -22.71
N ASN A 81 11.61 -10.09 -21.69
CA ASN A 81 12.68 -11.07 -21.44
C ASN A 81 12.24 -12.26 -20.58
N SER A 82 10.97 -12.32 -20.18
CA SER A 82 10.43 -13.42 -19.38
C SER A 82 10.33 -14.72 -20.19
N SER A 83 10.19 -15.87 -19.51
CA SER A 83 10.02 -17.17 -20.17
C SER A 83 8.79 -17.26 -21.08
N VAL A 84 7.78 -16.42 -20.82
CA VAL A 84 6.60 -16.26 -21.68
C VAL A 84 6.44 -14.76 -21.96
N PRO A 85 7.09 -14.23 -23.02
CA PRO A 85 7.19 -12.80 -23.26
C PRO A 85 5.84 -12.09 -23.39
N ILE A 86 5.79 -10.85 -22.89
CA ILE A 86 4.73 -9.89 -23.20
C ILE A 86 5.34 -8.83 -24.13
N THR A 87 4.91 -8.81 -25.39
CA THR A 87 5.43 -7.85 -26.40
C THR A 87 4.56 -6.60 -26.52
N SER A 88 3.29 -6.68 -26.12
CA SER A 88 2.37 -5.55 -26.14
C SER A 88 2.57 -4.69 -24.90
N SER A 89 2.89 -3.41 -25.10
CA SER A 89 2.95 -2.44 -23.99
C SER A 89 1.59 -2.27 -23.32
N ASP A 90 0.49 -2.30 -24.08
CA ASP A 90 -0.86 -2.17 -23.55
C ASP A 90 -1.22 -3.34 -22.63
N GLU A 91 -0.73 -4.54 -22.93
CA GLU A 91 -0.92 -5.71 -22.05
C GLU A 91 -0.17 -5.57 -20.73
N VAL A 92 1.05 -5.01 -20.75
CA VAL A 92 1.80 -4.72 -19.51
C VAL A 92 1.05 -3.68 -18.67
N ILE A 93 0.49 -2.65 -19.30
CA ILE A 93 -0.31 -1.63 -18.60
C ILE A 93 -1.56 -2.25 -17.98
N LEU A 94 -2.27 -3.12 -18.73
CA LEU A 94 -3.45 -3.81 -18.22
C LEU A 94 -3.11 -4.70 -17.02
N PHE A 95 -1.99 -5.42 -17.06
CA PHE A 95 -1.48 -6.20 -15.92
C PHE A 95 -1.23 -5.30 -14.71
N LEU A 96 -0.56 -4.16 -14.90
CA LEU A 96 -0.24 -3.23 -13.80
C LEU A 96 -1.51 -2.60 -13.20
N GLN A 97 -2.50 -2.25 -14.02
CA GLN A 97 -3.78 -1.73 -13.55
C GLN A 97 -4.53 -2.78 -12.71
N TYR A 98 -4.60 -4.02 -13.21
CA TYR A 98 -5.20 -5.11 -12.45
C TYR A 98 -4.50 -5.34 -11.10
N GLN A 99 -3.17 -5.40 -11.09
CA GLN A 99 -2.39 -5.58 -9.86
C GLN A 99 -2.51 -4.39 -8.89
N HIS A 100 -2.75 -3.19 -9.43
CA HIS A 100 -3.03 -2.00 -8.65
C HIS A 100 -4.41 -2.06 -7.97
N GLU A 101 -5.44 -2.50 -8.68
CA GLU A 101 -6.80 -2.63 -8.17
C GLU A 101 -6.88 -3.61 -6.99
N ILE A 102 -6.11 -4.70 -7.03
CA ILE A 102 -6.05 -5.68 -5.93
C ILE A 102 -5.03 -5.30 -4.84
N GLY A 103 -4.29 -4.20 -5.01
CA GLY A 103 -3.36 -3.66 -4.01
C GLY A 103 -2.00 -4.37 -3.90
N ASN A 104 -1.62 -5.21 -4.87
CA ASN A 104 -0.33 -5.90 -4.88
C ASN A 104 0.84 -4.97 -5.25
N LEU A 105 0.56 -3.91 -6.00
CA LEU A 105 1.51 -2.85 -6.36
C LEU A 105 0.76 -1.52 -6.52
N ILE A 106 1.48 -0.41 -6.62
CA ILE A 106 0.88 0.90 -6.90
C ILE A 106 1.36 1.40 -8.25
N PHE A 107 0.39 1.63 -9.15
CA PHE A 107 0.63 2.17 -10.49
C PHE A 107 -0.49 3.14 -10.86
N PHE A 108 -0.12 4.32 -11.33
CA PHE A 108 -1.05 5.32 -11.86
C PHE A 108 -0.77 5.54 -13.34
N ASN A 109 -1.74 5.23 -14.20
CA ASN A 109 -1.64 5.50 -15.63
C ASN A 109 -1.95 6.98 -15.97
N ASP A 110 -1.37 7.89 -15.19
CA ASP A 110 -1.50 9.34 -15.32
C ASP A 110 -0.19 9.94 -15.85
N GLN A 111 -0.28 11.01 -16.63
CA GLN A 111 0.91 11.59 -17.28
C GLN A 111 2.02 12.02 -16.30
N SER A 112 1.69 12.32 -15.05
CA SER A 112 2.64 12.72 -14.01
C SER A 112 3.24 11.55 -13.21
N LEU A 113 2.69 10.34 -13.30
CA LEU A 113 3.04 9.20 -12.43
C LEU A 113 3.30 7.89 -13.19
N LYS A 114 2.95 7.80 -14.47
CA LYS A 114 3.03 6.57 -15.27
C LYS A 114 4.44 5.99 -15.43
N ASP A 115 5.48 6.76 -15.17
CA ASP A 115 6.86 6.35 -15.46
C ASP A 115 7.42 5.38 -14.42
N CYS A 116 6.78 5.27 -13.25
CA CYS A 116 7.23 4.43 -12.14
C CYS A 116 6.10 3.54 -11.61
N VAL A 117 6.49 2.42 -11.00
CA VAL A 117 5.61 1.47 -10.32
C VAL A 117 6.19 1.16 -8.95
N ILE A 118 5.39 1.32 -7.89
CA ILE A 118 5.79 0.88 -6.55
C ILE A 118 5.42 -0.59 -6.42
N ILE A 119 6.42 -1.47 -6.50
CA ILE A 119 6.21 -2.92 -6.43
C ILE A 119 6.08 -3.43 -4.99
N GLN A 120 6.38 -2.59 -4.00
CA GLN A 120 6.18 -2.87 -2.56
C GLN A 120 5.24 -1.83 -1.92
N PRO A 121 3.92 -2.08 -1.85
CA PRO A 121 2.97 -1.15 -1.23
C PRO A 121 3.33 -0.77 0.20
N ASN A 122 3.90 -1.69 0.99
CA ASN A 122 4.32 -1.43 2.37
C ASN A 122 5.36 -0.29 2.48
N TRP A 123 6.22 -0.14 1.48
CA TRP A 123 7.18 0.97 1.42
C TRP A 123 6.47 2.33 1.31
N LEU A 124 5.39 2.41 0.53
CA LEU A 124 4.56 3.61 0.45
C LEU A 124 3.82 3.87 1.78
N ILE A 125 3.28 2.82 2.39
CA ILE A 125 2.60 2.92 3.70
C ILE A 125 3.54 3.47 4.77
N ASP A 126 4.82 3.10 4.76
CA ASP A 126 5.79 3.63 5.71
C ASP A 126 6.09 5.12 5.49
N ALA A 127 6.03 5.61 4.24
CA ALA A 127 6.03 7.04 3.95
C ALA A 127 4.78 7.73 4.53
N PHE A 128 3.60 7.14 4.36
CA PHE A 128 2.35 7.70 4.88
C PHE A 128 2.37 7.80 6.41
N LYS A 129 2.85 6.76 7.11
CA LYS A 129 2.99 6.75 8.57
C LYS A 129 3.85 7.90 9.09
N CYS A 130 4.85 8.37 8.32
CA CYS A 130 5.69 9.50 8.74
C CYS A 130 4.91 10.81 8.82
N ILE A 131 3.88 10.94 7.99
CA ILE A 131 3.06 12.15 7.89
C ILE A 131 1.82 12.02 8.79
N VAL A 132 1.07 10.94 8.65
CA VAL A 132 -0.22 10.75 9.34
C VAL A 132 -0.03 10.41 10.82
N CYS A 133 0.98 9.60 11.15
CA CYS A 133 1.19 9.15 12.53
C CYS A 133 2.29 9.95 13.25
N ALA A 134 2.49 11.22 12.87
CA ALA A 134 3.51 12.10 13.45
C ALA A 134 3.41 12.22 15.00
N ASP A 135 2.22 11.98 15.56
CA ASP A 135 1.93 12.03 17.00
C ASP A 135 2.29 10.75 17.78
N GLU A 136 2.00 9.57 17.23
CA GLU A 136 2.09 8.30 17.98
C GLU A 136 3.45 7.63 17.87
N PHE A 137 4.21 8.02 16.85
CA PHE A 137 5.44 7.37 16.51
C PHE A 137 6.62 8.29 16.84
N ARG A 138 7.30 7.94 17.94
CA ARG A 138 8.69 8.36 18.25
C ARG A 138 9.70 7.83 17.21
N LEU A 139 9.34 7.81 15.92
CA LEU A 139 10.09 7.22 14.81
C LEU A 139 11.38 7.98 14.49
N PHE A 140 11.56 9.16 15.09
CA PHE A 140 12.74 9.96 14.90
C PHE A 140 13.66 9.79 16.10
N SER A 141 14.82 9.16 15.85
CA SER A 141 15.89 8.99 16.84
C SER A 141 16.45 10.33 17.32
N LYS A 142 16.25 11.39 16.52
CA LYS A 142 16.42 12.79 16.91
C LYS A 142 15.05 13.42 16.91
N LYS A 143 14.56 13.85 18.08
CA LYS A 143 13.24 14.49 18.20
C LYS A 143 13.09 15.57 17.10
N PRO A 144 12.16 15.46 16.13
CA PRO A 144 11.75 16.61 15.35
C PRO A 144 11.35 17.70 16.36
N ARG A 145 11.64 18.96 16.04
CA ARG A 145 11.31 20.07 16.95
C ARG A 145 9.86 19.90 17.37
N TYR A 146 9.61 19.82 18.68
CA TYR A 146 8.28 19.65 19.26
C TYR A 146 7.24 20.57 18.59
N ASN A 147 7.62 21.81 18.31
CA ASN A 147 6.79 22.81 17.62
C ASN A 147 6.39 22.40 16.20
N THR A 148 7.24 21.69 15.46
CA THR A 148 6.94 21.19 14.11
C THR A 148 5.88 20.09 14.16
N LEU A 149 5.99 19.15 15.10
CA LEU A 149 4.97 18.13 15.31
C LEU A 149 3.64 18.75 15.76
N LEU A 150 3.69 19.70 16.69
CA LEU A 150 2.51 20.43 17.14
C LEU A 150 1.80 21.17 15.98
N ASN A 151 2.57 21.82 15.11
CA ASN A 151 2.00 22.53 13.97
C ASN A 151 1.36 21.61 12.93
N ILE A 152 1.94 20.41 12.72
CA ILE A 152 1.32 19.39 11.87
C ILE A 152 0.01 18.94 12.53
N LYS A 153 0.00 18.67 13.83
CA LYS A 153 -1.19 18.23 14.56
C LYS A 153 -2.31 19.27 14.60
N GLU A 154 -1.97 20.53 14.89
CA GLU A 154 -2.95 21.59 15.11
C GLU A 154 -3.45 22.20 13.80
N ASN A 155 -2.56 22.32 12.80
CA ASN A 155 -2.85 23.06 11.58
C ASN A 155 -2.83 22.19 10.31
N GLY A 156 -2.36 20.94 10.39
CA GLY A 156 -2.17 20.08 9.21
C GLY A 156 -1.13 20.62 8.24
N VAL A 157 -0.16 21.42 8.70
CA VAL A 157 0.82 22.08 7.82
C VAL A 157 2.21 21.48 8.01
N ILE A 158 2.76 20.94 6.93
CA ILE A 158 4.15 20.45 6.85
C ILE A 158 4.90 21.16 5.73
N THR A 159 6.16 21.55 5.99
CA THR A 159 7.02 22.12 4.95
C THR A 159 7.83 21.02 4.26
N LEU A 160 8.17 21.23 2.99
CA LEU A 160 8.93 20.27 2.19
C LEU A 160 10.29 19.95 2.82
N ASN A 161 10.93 20.91 3.51
CA ASN A 161 12.19 20.67 4.22
C ASN A 161 12.01 19.70 5.40
N VAL A 162 10.97 19.90 6.21
CA VAL A 162 10.64 18.99 7.32
C VAL A 162 10.34 17.61 6.79
N LEU A 163 9.55 17.50 5.71
CA LEU A 163 9.24 16.21 5.10
C LEU A 163 10.49 15.49 4.59
N LYS A 164 11.40 16.22 3.93
CA LYS A 164 12.69 15.67 3.48
C LYS A 164 13.53 15.17 4.65
N GLU A 165 13.53 15.87 5.79
CA GLU A 165 14.21 15.41 7.01
C GLU A 165 13.57 14.11 7.52
N MET A 166 12.23 14.05 7.59
CA MET A 166 11.51 12.85 8.04
C MET A 166 11.79 11.64 7.13
N PHE A 167 11.74 11.84 5.82
CA PHE A 167 12.03 10.79 4.84
C PHE A 167 13.50 10.37 4.87
N ARG A 168 14.44 11.30 5.08
CA ARG A 168 15.86 10.98 5.25
C ARG A 168 16.11 10.07 6.44
N GLU A 169 15.43 10.30 7.56
CA GLU A 169 15.55 9.44 8.74
C GLU A 169 15.00 8.03 8.50
N LYS A 170 14.01 7.88 7.61
CA LYS A 170 13.49 6.56 7.20
C LYS A 170 14.33 5.84 6.19
N GLY A 171 14.85 6.55 5.20
CA GLY A 171 15.65 5.95 4.14
C GLY A 171 15.92 6.91 3.00
N VAL A 172 17.17 6.95 2.54
CA VAL A 172 17.59 7.85 1.46
C VAL A 172 16.86 7.62 0.13
N ALA A 173 16.32 6.40 -0.08
CA ALA A 173 15.53 6.06 -1.28
C ALA A 173 14.29 6.96 -1.44
N TYR A 174 13.62 7.34 -0.34
CA TYR A 174 12.47 8.24 -0.40
C TYR A 174 12.82 9.62 -0.97
N LEU A 175 14.06 10.08 -0.80
CA LEU A 175 14.51 11.36 -1.35
C LEU A 175 14.66 11.30 -2.88
N GLY A 176 15.10 10.15 -3.41
CA GLY A 176 15.21 9.93 -4.86
C GLY A 176 13.84 9.87 -5.55
N TYR A 177 12.82 9.39 -4.83
CA TYR A 177 11.44 9.29 -5.32
C TYR A 177 10.49 10.32 -4.72
N LEU A 178 11.00 11.42 -4.15
CA LEU A 178 10.19 12.36 -3.37
C LEU A 178 9.00 12.90 -4.15
N GLU A 179 9.23 13.46 -5.34
CA GLU A 179 8.14 14.03 -6.16
C GLU A 179 7.11 12.97 -6.58
N TYR A 180 7.57 11.75 -6.83
CA TYR A 180 6.71 10.64 -7.20
C TYR A 180 5.83 10.21 -6.01
N VAL A 181 6.43 10.02 -4.82
CA VAL A 181 5.69 9.71 -3.59
C VAL A 181 4.70 10.82 -3.27
N LEU A 182 5.10 12.09 -3.38
CA LEU A 182 4.20 13.23 -3.19
C LEU A 182 3.01 13.19 -4.15
N GLY A 183 3.23 12.94 -5.43
CA GLY A 183 2.14 12.84 -6.40
C GLY A 183 1.21 11.65 -6.14
N VAL A 184 1.74 10.53 -5.65
CA VAL A 184 0.94 9.40 -5.19
C VAL A 184 0.11 9.77 -3.96
N MET A 185 0.69 10.50 -3.00
CA MET A 185 -0.04 10.97 -1.82
C MET A 185 -1.16 11.95 -2.15
N GLU A 186 -0.93 12.83 -3.13
CA GLU A 186 -1.98 13.71 -3.67
C GLU A 186 -3.10 12.90 -4.34
N LYS A 187 -2.79 11.81 -5.04
CA LYS A 187 -3.80 10.92 -5.66
C LYS A 187 -4.65 10.16 -4.66
N TYR A 188 -4.11 9.89 -3.48
CA TYR A 188 -4.84 9.28 -2.36
C TYR A 188 -5.50 10.31 -1.45
N ASP A 189 -5.48 11.60 -1.82
CA ASP A 189 -6.02 12.72 -1.03
C ASP A 189 -5.43 12.83 0.39
N ILE A 190 -4.25 12.25 0.62
CA ILE A 190 -3.58 12.30 1.93
C ILE A 190 -3.02 13.71 2.18
N MET A 191 -2.64 14.40 1.10
CA MET A 191 -2.05 15.72 1.17
C MET A 191 -2.34 16.57 -0.07
N PHE A 192 -2.14 17.87 0.08
CA PHE A 192 -2.29 18.86 -0.98
C PHE A 192 -1.10 19.83 -0.97
N LYS A 193 -0.49 20.06 -2.13
CA LYS A 193 0.50 21.13 -2.30
C LYS A 193 -0.19 22.50 -2.32
N ASP A 194 0.33 23.45 -1.54
CA ASP A 194 -0.09 24.84 -1.69
C ASP A 194 0.36 25.38 -3.06
N LYS A 195 -0.59 25.91 -3.83
CA LYS A 195 -0.33 26.47 -5.15
C LYS A 195 0.43 27.81 -5.08
N LEU A 196 0.36 28.51 -3.96
CA LEU A 196 1.02 29.80 -3.73
C LEU A 196 2.44 29.62 -3.20
N THR A 197 2.62 28.70 -2.26
CA THR A 197 3.94 28.36 -1.70
C THR A 197 4.27 26.91 -2.01
N ARG A 198 5.08 26.66 -3.05
CA ARG A 198 5.49 25.29 -3.45
C ARG A 198 6.19 24.49 -2.35
N ASP A 199 6.58 25.15 -1.27
CA ASP A 199 7.27 24.56 -0.12
C ASP A 199 6.33 24.14 1.02
N THR A 200 5.04 24.49 0.96
CA THR A 200 4.06 24.17 2.00
C THR A 200 3.08 23.10 1.53
N LEU A 201 2.84 22.13 2.40
CA LEU A 201 2.00 20.98 2.15
C LEU A 201 0.94 20.91 3.25
N PHE A 202 -0.32 20.74 2.86
CA PHE A 202 -1.42 20.50 3.77
C PHE A 202 -1.68 19.00 3.84
N VAL A 203 -1.80 18.46 5.04
CA VAL A 203 -2.04 17.05 5.29
C VAL A 203 -3.41 16.88 5.95
N GLN A 204 -4.13 15.84 5.57
CA GLN A 204 -5.41 15.53 6.20
C GLN A 204 -5.12 14.91 7.57
N VAL A 205 -5.38 15.67 8.64
CA VAL A 205 -5.23 15.25 10.05
C VAL A 205 -6.58 14.85 10.62
#